data_AF-A0A946WGJ2-F1
#
_entry.id   AF-A0A946WGJ2-F1
#
_cell.length_a   1.000
_cell.length_b   1.000
_cell.length_c   1.000
_cell.angle_alpha   90.00
_cell.angle_beta   90.00
_cell.angle_gamma   90.00
#
_symmetry.space_group_name_H-M   'P 1'
#
loop_
_entity.id
_entity.type
_entity.pdbx_description
1 polymer ?
#
loop_
_entity_poly.entity_id
_entity_poly.type
_entity_poly.pdbx_seq_one_letter_code
_entity_poly.pdbx_strand_id
1 'polypeptide(L)'
;MHPKDKINELRQKIDSFDDQMLNLLVQRFAVSKEIGDIKSAENLKVGDPNREQEIIDRLANKLEGKLNKDDIASIFGPVYHISKKLQKK
;
A
#
# COMPACT_ATOMS: atom_id res chain seq x y z
N MET A 1 -15.38 30.81 14.61
CA MET A 1 -14.27 30.16 13.87
C MET A 1 -14.57 30.29 12.39
N HIS A 2 -13.64 30.83 11.58
CA HIS A 2 -13.92 31.02 10.15
C HIS A 2 -13.78 29.69 9.39
N PRO A 3 -14.55 29.47 8.31
CA PRO A 3 -14.48 28.23 7.52
C PRO A 3 -13.06 27.87 7.05
N LYS A 4 -12.23 28.88 6.74
CA LYS A 4 -10.83 28.72 6.34
C LYS A 4 -9.98 28.08 7.44
N ASP A 5 -10.18 28.48 8.69
CA ASP A 5 -9.45 27.91 9.83
C ASP A 5 -9.82 26.43 10.02
N LYS A 6 -11.10 26.08 9.78
CA LYS A 6 -11.56 24.68 9.90
C LYS A 6 -10.96 23.79 8.82
N ILE A 7 -10.88 24.29 7.60
CA ILE A 7 -10.22 23.58 6.50
C ILE A 7 -8.75 23.34 6.83
N ASN A 8 -8.05 24.33 7.39
CA ASN A 8 -6.65 24.19 7.75
C ASN A 8 -6.43 23.15 8.87
N GLU A 9 -7.28 23.13 9.89
CA GLU A 9 -7.23 22.06 10.91
C GLU A 9 -7.43 20.66 10.32
N LEU A 10 -8.37 20.52 9.37
CA LEU A 10 -8.61 19.23 8.72
C LEU A 10 -7.43 18.80 7.84
N ARG A 11 -6.78 19.75 7.15
CA ARG A 11 -5.56 19.48 6.39
C ARG A 11 -4.42 18.99 7.27
N GLN A 12 -4.20 19.62 8.42
CA GLN A 12 -3.19 19.15 9.38
C GLN A 12 -3.44 17.71 9.86
N LYS A 13 -4.71 17.30 9.97
CA LYS A 13 -5.05 15.90 10.26
C LYS A 13 -4.71 14.97 9.10
N ILE A 14 -4.98 15.39 7.86
CA ILE A 14 -4.61 14.65 6.65
C ILE A 14 -3.09 14.49 6.59
N ASP A 15 -2.32 15.57 6.78
CA ASP A 15 -0.85 15.53 6.77
C ASP A 15 -0.33 14.51 7.80
N SER A 16 -0.90 14.49 9.00
CA SER A 16 -0.55 13.50 10.03
C SER A 16 -0.87 12.06 9.62
N PHE A 17 -1.97 11.83 8.89
CA PHE A 17 -2.28 10.51 8.36
C PHE A 17 -1.34 10.12 7.21
N ASP A 18 -0.97 11.07 6.35
CA ASP A 18 -0.04 10.84 5.23
C ASP A 18 1.33 10.41 5.73
N ASP A 19 1.85 11.06 6.77
CA ASP A 19 3.11 10.67 7.43
C ASP A 19 3.03 9.24 8.01
N GLN A 20 1.91 8.89 8.63
CA GLN A 20 1.69 7.54 9.16
C GLN A 20 1.60 6.50 8.03
N MET A 21 0.93 6.82 6.93
CA MET A 21 0.82 5.96 5.75
C MET A 21 2.20 5.71 5.13
N LEU A 22 3.03 6.76 4.98
CA LEU A 22 4.39 6.61 4.45
C LEU A 22 5.26 5.71 5.34
N ASN A 23 5.21 5.91 6.66
CA ASN A 23 5.95 5.06 7.59
C ASN A 23 5.52 3.59 7.51
N LEU A 24 4.22 3.32 7.42
CA LEU A 24 3.70 1.96 7.24
C LEU A 24 4.10 1.35 5.89
N LEU A 25 4.11 2.14 4.82
CA LEU A 25 4.55 1.69 3.51
C LEU A 25 6.04 1.31 3.52
N VAL A 26 6.90 2.11 4.17
CA VAL A 26 8.33 1.79 4.32
C VAL A 26 8.52 0.46 5.05
N GLN A 27 7.82 0.25 6.17
CA GLN A 27 7.88 -1.02 6.91
C GLN A 27 7.40 -2.20 6.05
N ARG A 28 6.29 -2.04 5.32
CA ARG A 28 5.77 -3.05 4.40
C ARG A 28 6.78 -3.37 3.28
N PHE A 29 7.48 -2.36 2.77
CA PHE A 29 8.48 -2.55 1.72
C PHE A 29 9.75 -3.25 2.21
N ALA A 30 10.15 -3.03 3.47
CA ALA A 30 11.23 -3.80 4.09
C ALA A 30 10.90 -5.30 4.12
N VAL A 31 9.71 -5.67 4.62
CA VAL A 31 9.24 -7.06 4.62
C VAL A 31 9.13 -7.62 3.19
N SER A 32 8.62 -6.82 2.26
CA SER A 32 8.58 -7.21 0.84
C SER A 32 9.97 -7.48 0.28
N LYS A 33 11.00 -6.74 0.71
CA LYS A 33 12.37 -6.96 0.26
C LYS A 33 12.91 -8.29 0.79
N GLU A 34 12.68 -8.60 2.06
CA GLU A 34 13.05 -9.90 2.64
C GLU A 34 12.43 -11.08 1.88
N ILE A 35 11.17 -10.95 1.45
CA ILE A 35 10.52 -11.94 0.56
C ILE A 35 11.26 -12.06 -0.78
N GLY A 36 11.71 -10.93 -1.34
CA GLY A 36 12.52 -10.90 -2.56
C GLY A 36 13.85 -11.61 -2.41
N ASP A 37 14.55 -11.40 -1.28
CA ASP A 37 15.83 -12.04 -0.97
C ASP A 37 15.67 -13.57 -0.89
N ILE A 38 14.62 -14.06 -0.23
CA ILE A 38 14.28 -15.49 -0.17
C ILE A 38 13.99 -16.04 -1.57
N LYS A 39 13.14 -15.35 -2.35
CA LYS A 39 12.82 -15.77 -3.72
C LYS A 39 14.05 -15.82 -4.61
N SER A 40 14.97 -14.87 -4.46
CA SER A 40 16.23 -14.84 -5.20
C SER A 40 17.11 -16.04 -4.86
N ALA A 41 17.28 -16.35 -3.57
CA ALA A 41 18.06 -17.51 -3.12
C ALA A 41 17.52 -18.85 -3.66
N GLU A 42 16.20 -18.95 -3.80
CA GLU A 42 15.50 -20.15 -4.30
C GLU A 42 15.24 -20.13 -5.83
N ASN A 43 15.77 -19.15 -6.57
CA ASN A 43 15.51 -18.95 -8.01
C ASN A 43 14.01 -18.83 -8.38
N LEU A 44 13.19 -18.30 -7.48
CA LEU A 44 11.76 -18.07 -7.66
C LEU A 44 11.48 -16.70 -8.32
N LYS A 45 10.35 -16.61 -9.04
CA LYS A 45 9.92 -15.36 -9.69
C LYS A 45 9.39 -14.35 -8.66
N VAL A 46 9.81 -13.09 -8.82
CA VAL A 46 9.38 -11.95 -7.98
C VAL A 46 7.87 -11.67 -8.11
N GLY A 47 7.31 -11.73 -9.32
CA GLY A 47 5.90 -11.41 -9.58
C GLY A 47 4.95 -12.58 -9.33
N ASP A 48 3.85 -12.30 -8.62
CA ASP A 48 2.78 -13.26 -8.35
C ASP A 48 1.41 -12.56 -8.52
N PRO A 49 0.80 -12.62 -9.71
CA PRO A 49 -0.50 -11.98 -9.98
C PRO A 49 -1.64 -12.52 -9.10
N ASN A 50 -1.59 -13.80 -8.75
CA ASN A 50 -2.61 -14.41 -7.89
C ASN A 50 -2.54 -13.78 -6.49
N ARG A 51 -1.33 -13.61 -5.96
CA ARG A 51 -1.13 -12.94 -4.67
C ARG A 51 -1.58 -11.48 -4.69
N GLU A 52 -1.34 -10.75 -5.77
CA GLU A 52 -1.83 -9.36 -5.93
C GLU A 52 -3.36 -9.31 -5.88
N GLN A 53 -4.03 -10.23 -6.60
CA GLN A 53 -5.49 -10.35 -6.63
C GLN A 53 -6.08 -10.72 -5.26
N GLU A 54 -5.51 -11.70 -4.56
CA GLU A 54 -5.94 -12.10 -3.21
C GLU A 54 -5.93 -10.95 -2.20
N ILE A 55 -4.90 -10.09 -2.26
CA ILE A 55 -4.81 -8.96 -1.34
C ILE A 55 -5.89 -7.93 -1.66
N ILE A 56 -6.13 -7.63 -2.95
CA ILE A 56 -7.20 -6.71 -3.37
C ILE A 56 -8.56 -7.24 -2.88
N ASP A 57 -8.84 -8.53 -3.09
CA ASP A 57 -10.11 -9.14 -2.65
C ASP A 57 -10.26 -9.12 -1.13
N ARG A 58 -9.20 -9.48 -0.39
CA ARG A 58 -9.20 -9.41 1.07
C ARG A 58 -9.45 -7.99 1.57
N LEU A 59 -8.85 -6.98 0.94
CA LEU A 59 -9.01 -5.58 1.36
C LEU A 59 -10.39 -5.02 0.99
N ALA A 60 -10.94 -5.39 -0.16
CA ALA A 60 -12.29 -5.05 -0.58
C ALA A 60 -13.32 -5.57 0.42
N ASN A 61 -13.20 -6.83 0.82
CA ASN A 61 -14.09 -7.43 1.83
C ASN A 61 -13.88 -6.80 3.21
N LYS A 62 -12.66 -6.40 3.57
CA LYS A 62 -12.41 -5.74 4.87
C LYS A 62 -13.04 -4.34 4.97
N LEU A 63 -13.21 -3.65 3.85
CA LEU A 63 -13.71 -2.28 3.80
C LEU A 63 -15.18 -2.17 3.39
N GLU A 64 -15.92 -3.29 3.31
CA GLU A 64 -17.34 -3.38 2.90
C GLU A 64 -18.10 -2.04 2.94
N GLY A 65 -18.32 -1.47 1.74
CA GLY A 65 -19.10 -0.24 1.54
C GLY A 65 -18.35 1.09 1.70
N LYS A 66 -17.07 1.09 2.13
CA LYS A 66 -16.25 2.32 2.27
C LYS A 66 -15.40 2.63 1.05
N LEU A 67 -14.82 1.60 0.41
CA LEU A 67 -14.08 1.70 -0.84
C LEU A 67 -14.47 0.50 -1.72
N ASN A 68 -14.62 0.74 -3.01
CA ASN A 68 -14.88 -0.34 -3.95
C ASN A 68 -13.56 -1.04 -4.35
N LYS A 69 -13.68 -2.15 -5.07
CA LYS A 69 -12.52 -2.97 -5.47
C LYS A 69 -11.57 -2.20 -6.40
N ASP A 70 -12.09 -1.33 -7.26
CA ASP A 70 -11.30 -0.56 -8.23
C ASP A 70 -10.49 0.56 -7.54
N ASP A 71 -11.06 1.20 -6.51
CA ASP A 71 -10.36 2.18 -5.67
C ASP A 71 -9.18 1.51 -4.95
N ILE A 72 -9.42 0.33 -4.38
CA ILE A 72 -8.39 -0.45 -3.68
C ILE A 72 -7.30 -0.91 -4.65
N ALA A 73 -7.68 -1.37 -5.84
CA ALA A 73 -6.74 -1.74 -6.88
C ALA A 73 -5.87 -0.53 -7.32
N SER A 74 -6.48 0.66 -7.43
CA SER A 74 -5.79 1.90 -7.78
C SER A 74 -4.79 2.35 -6.71
N ILE A 75 -5.11 2.13 -5.43
CA ILE A 75 -4.19 2.42 -4.32
C ILE A 75 -3.05 1.39 -4.27
N PHE A 76 -3.37 0.10 -4.33
CA PHE A 76 -2.38 -0.97 -4.10
C PHE A 76 -1.56 -1.33 -5.34
N GLY A 77 -2.02 -1.04 -6.56
CA GLY A 77 -1.27 -1.24 -7.80
C GLY A 77 0.13 -0.60 -7.77
N PRO A 78 0.24 0.72 -7.50
CA PRO A 78 1.53 1.40 -7.31
C PRO A 78 2.36 0.82 -6.16
N VAL A 79 1.72 0.45 -5.04
CA VAL A 79 2.40 -0.19 -3.91
C VAL A 79 3.06 -1.51 -4.33
N TYR A 80 2.39 -2.34 -5.14
CA TYR A 80 3.00 -3.56 -5.69
C TYR A 80 4.09 -3.27 -6.70
N HIS A 81 3.92 -2.27 -7.56
CA HIS A 81 4.94 -1.88 -8.51
C HIS A 81 6.26 -1.53 -7.79
N ILE A 82 6.18 -0.70 -6.74
CA ILE A 82 7.34 -0.33 -5.91
C ILE A 82 7.90 -1.56 -5.18
N SER A 83 7.03 -2.41 -4.61
CA SER A 83 7.44 -3.65 -3.94
C SER A 83 8.27 -4.55 -4.86
N LYS A 84 7.79 -4.79 -6.09
CA LYS A 84 8.49 -5.59 -7.11
C LYS A 84 9.82 -4.95 -7.55
N LYS A 85 9.89 -3.62 -7.63
CA LYS A 85 11.12 -2.90 -7.93
C LYS A 85 12.18 -3.08 -6.84
N LEU A 86 11.76 -3.07 -5.57
CA LEU A 86 12.66 -3.23 -4.42
C LEU A 86 13.12 -4.68 -4.22
N GLN A 87 12.30 -5.67 -4.62
CA GLN A 87 12.68 -7.09 -4.61
C GLN A 87 13.72 -7.47 -5.68
N LYS A 88 13.91 -6.64 -6.72
CA LYS A 88 14.84 -6.89 -7.83
C LYS A 88 16.21 -6.22 -7.65
N LYS A 89 16.40 -5.45 -6.57
CA LYS A 89 17.64 -4.74 -6.25
C LYS A 89 18.40 -5.51 -5.18
#